data_AF-A0AA36NND9-F1
#
_entry.id   AF-A0AA36NND9-F1
#
_cell.length_a   1.000
_cell.length_b   1.000
_cell.length_c   1.000
_cell.angle_alpha   90.00
_cell.angle_beta   90.00
_cell.angle_gamma   90.00
#
_symmetry.space_group_name_H-M   'P 1'
#
loop_
_entity.id
_entity.type
_entity.pdbx_description
1 polymer ?
#
loop_
_entity_poly.entity_id
_entity_poly.type
_entity_poly.pdbx_seq_one_letter_code
_entity_poly.pdbx_strand_id
1 'polypeptide(L)'
;MTTPGQKLIQELQGIQAFLRTQQKCLGQHWDGVRQSQMESMKQKLHNLSGMSIEESTECSKLIGEGPWTEEQAQQLCLQVSPKEGRKLRQKRENQECVNFSAFLSQGDVAILETPCSLASKLQLAAVRCASIGLQWPNESTCGHVVSTLRHLGTSGLSDGKLFLEAVRDFKRFLKSASKQWPCADGVHIIKYPDSPAGLPEPVRQKAYANDAPAGCTAQPSGSMVLRKSNKMARPTSAEALQPSSGIEMSGINSLLGMLMQMQNAQADVGLKNLQVFTTKAAPALPQPEKSDTTPAAKALTPPEESPPQNQEQPLSPAEQANQLSQSGLKEKELVPMCSRRRRMKQAVAPP
;
A
#
# COMPACT_ATOMS: atom_id res chain seq x y z
N MET A 1 27.97 -8.56 -9.28
CA MET A 1 26.60 -8.05 -9.04
C MET A 1 26.50 -7.70 -7.58
N THR A 2 26.06 -6.49 -7.22
CA THR A 2 25.92 -6.09 -5.81
C THR A 2 24.75 -6.84 -5.19
N THR A 3 25.01 -7.57 -4.12
CA THR A 3 23.97 -8.29 -3.37
C THR A 3 23.00 -7.31 -2.70
N PRO A 4 21.77 -7.73 -2.38
CA PRO A 4 20.83 -6.89 -1.63
C PRO A 4 21.39 -6.41 -0.29
N GLY A 5 22.17 -7.25 0.42
CA GLY A 5 22.82 -6.89 1.67
C GLY A 5 23.87 -5.78 1.52
N GLN A 6 24.77 -5.90 0.54
CA GLN A 6 25.76 -4.85 0.24
C GLN A 6 25.13 -3.50 -0.09
N LYS A 7 24.02 -3.48 -0.84
CA LYS A 7 23.28 -2.24 -1.14
C LYS A 7 22.74 -1.58 0.14
N LEU A 8 22.22 -2.38 1.08
CA LEU A 8 21.74 -1.87 2.37
C LEU A 8 22.89 -1.33 3.21
N ILE A 9 24.04 -2.02 3.23
CA ILE A 9 25.24 -1.56 3.94
C ILE A 9 25.69 -0.19 3.45
N GLN A 10 25.77 0.00 2.12
CA GLN A 10 26.08 1.29 1.51
C GLN A 10 25.06 2.37 1.88
N GLU A 11 23.78 2.04 1.87
CA GLU A 11 22.71 2.97 2.24
C GLU A 11 22.79 3.36 3.73
N LEU A 12 23.08 2.40 4.62
CA LEU A 12 23.25 2.64 6.04
C LEU A 12 24.43 3.59 6.29
N GLN A 13 25.57 3.38 5.63
CA GLN A 13 26.71 4.30 5.71
C GLN A 13 26.34 5.72 5.24
N GLY A 14 25.60 5.83 4.14
CA GLY A 14 25.11 7.11 3.64
C GLY A 14 24.20 7.83 4.64
N ILE A 15 23.27 7.10 5.26
CA ILE A 15 22.37 7.65 6.29
C ILE A 15 23.15 8.07 7.53
N GLN A 16 24.15 7.31 7.96
CA GLN A 16 24.99 7.69 9.10
C GLN A 16 25.81 8.95 8.83
N ALA A 17 26.40 9.07 7.64
CA ALA A 17 27.13 10.27 7.24
C ALA A 17 26.21 11.51 7.19
N PHE A 18 25.00 11.33 6.64
CA PHE A 18 23.96 12.36 6.64
C PHE A 18 23.58 12.78 8.06
N LEU A 19 23.29 11.82 8.94
CA LEU A 19 22.92 12.07 10.33
C LEU A 19 24.04 12.82 11.08
N ARG A 20 25.31 12.40 10.95
CA ARG A 20 26.44 13.13 11.57
C ARG A 20 26.57 14.58 11.10
N THR A 21 26.22 14.85 9.84
CA THR A 21 26.21 16.22 9.29
C THR A 21 25.06 17.03 9.88
N GLN A 22 23.86 16.45 9.92
CA GLN A 22 22.64 17.09 10.42
C GLN A 22 22.67 17.36 11.92
N GLN A 23 23.36 16.53 12.70
CA GLN A 23 23.53 16.70 14.14
C GLN A 23 24.10 18.07 14.52
N LYS A 24 24.98 18.63 13.68
CA LYS A 24 25.60 19.93 13.90
C LYS A 24 24.66 21.11 13.64
N CYS A 25 23.59 20.90 12.87
CA CYS A 25 22.74 21.99 12.35
C CYS A 25 21.34 22.00 12.97
N LEU A 26 20.78 20.85 13.35
CA LEU A 26 19.36 20.73 13.68
C LEU A 26 18.97 21.10 15.12
N GLY A 27 19.93 21.19 16.05
CA GLY A 27 19.65 21.52 17.45
C GLY A 27 18.54 20.66 18.04
N GLN A 28 17.44 21.29 18.46
CA GLN A 28 16.28 20.63 19.09
C GLN A 28 15.51 19.67 18.15
N HIS A 29 15.63 19.80 16.83
CA HIS A 29 14.94 18.93 15.87
C HIS A 29 15.69 17.63 15.55
N TRP A 30 16.88 17.45 16.13
CA TRP A 30 17.75 16.30 15.87
C TRP A 30 17.06 14.95 16.12
N ASP A 31 16.36 14.83 17.24
CA ASP A 31 15.75 13.56 17.65
C ASP A 31 14.64 13.11 16.70
N GLY A 32 13.83 14.04 16.19
CA GLY A 32 12.78 13.73 15.22
C GLY A 32 13.33 13.20 13.89
N VAL A 33 14.41 13.80 13.38
CA VAL A 33 15.07 13.35 12.15
C VAL A 33 15.71 11.97 12.35
N ARG A 34 16.43 11.78 13.47
CA ARG A 34 17.04 10.50 13.80
C ARG A 34 16.00 9.39 13.93
N GLN A 35 14.90 9.63 14.64
CA GLN A 35 13.81 8.66 14.80
C GLN A 35 13.16 8.29 13.46
N SER A 36 12.91 9.28 12.60
CA SER A 36 12.36 9.06 11.25
C SER A 36 13.29 8.18 10.39
N GLN A 37 14.60 8.44 10.43
CA GLN A 37 15.59 7.61 9.72
C GLN A 37 15.68 6.19 10.29
N MET A 38 15.58 6.04 11.61
CA MET A 38 15.55 4.72 12.26
C MET A 38 14.35 3.90 11.79
N GLU A 39 13.13 4.45 11.81
CA GLU A 39 11.93 3.72 11.38
C GLU A 39 11.98 3.36 9.89
N SER A 40 12.50 4.25 9.04
CA SER A 40 12.76 3.96 7.62
C SER A 40 13.73 2.79 7.45
N MET A 41 14.85 2.77 8.19
CA MET A 41 15.84 1.71 8.14
C MET A 41 15.29 0.39 8.68
N LYS A 42 14.53 0.43 9.79
CA LYS A 42 13.85 -0.72 10.37
C LYS A 42 12.87 -1.36 9.39
N GLN A 43 12.11 -0.57 8.64
CA GLN A 43 11.21 -1.09 7.60
C GLN A 43 11.99 -1.73 6.43
N LYS A 44 13.12 -1.15 6.02
CA LYS A 44 13.98 -1.73 4.98
C LYS A 44 14.58 -3.05 5.41
N LEU A 45 15.17 -3.11 6.61
CA LEU A 45 15.66 -4.34 7.23
C LEU A 45 14.56 -5.39 7.40
N HIS A 46 13.35 -4.96 7.73
CA HIS A 46 12.21 -5.86 7.86
C HIS A 46 11.87 -6.56 6.53
N ASN A 47 11.95 -5.83 5.42
CA ASN A 47 11.59 -6.31 4.09
C ASN A 47 12.77 -6.93 3.33
N LEU A 48 14.01 -6.75 3.81
CA LEU A 48 15.19 -7.29 3.19
C LEU A 48 15.27 -8.81 3.40
N SER A 49 15.82 -9.47 2.39
CA SER A 49 15.65 -10.89 2.20
C SER A 49 16.88 -11.49 1.54
N GLY A 50 17.38 -12.61 2.06
CA GLY A 50 18.57 -13.26 1.51
C GLY A 50 19.87 -12.51 1.82
N MET A 51 19.95 -11.85 2.98
CA MET A 51 21.20 -11.31 3.51
C MET A 51 22.06 -12.48 4.03
N SER A 52 23.33 -12.51 3.67
CA SER A 52 24.26 -13.52 4.18
C SER A 52 24.60 -13.25 5.66
N ILE A 53 25.10 -14.26 6.37
CA ILE A 53 25.51 -14.10 7.77
C ILE A 53 26.65 -13.07 7.89
N GLU A 54 27.56 -13.04 6.93
CA GLU A 54 28.66 -12.07 6.85
C GLU A 54 28.12 -10.63 6.71
N GLU A 55 27.16 -10.42 5.81
CA GLU A 55 26.49 -9.13 5.61
C GLU A 55 25.68 -8.71 6.83
N SER A 56 25.00 -9.64 7.50
CA SER A 56 24.29 -9.37 8.75
C SER A 56 25.26 -8.91 9.84
N THR A 57 26.41 -9.57 9.96
CA THR A 57 27.43 -9.22 10.96
C THR A 57 28.01 -7.83 10.68
N GLU A 58 28.34 -7.54 9.42
CA GLU A 58 28.82 -6.21 9.00
C GLU A 58 27.76 -5.13 9.25
N CYS A 59 26.50 -5.41 8.93
CA CYS A 59 25.40 -4.49 9.16
C CYS A 59 25.20 -4.20 10.66
N SER A 60 25.23 -5.22 11.52
CA SER A 60 25.17 -5.05 12.98
C SER A 60 26.32 -4.23 13.53
N LYS A 61 27.55 -4.44 13.02
CA LYS A 61 28.71 -3.63 13.40
C LYS A 61 28.51 -2.16 13.03
N LEU A 62 28.09 -1.88 11.80
CA LEU A 62 27.81 -0.51 11.36
C LEU A 62 26.70 0.15 12.16
N ILE A 63 25.65 -0.59 12.53
CA ILE A 63 24.60 -0.06 13.42
C ILE A 63 25.20 0.35 14.76
N GLY A 64 26.11 -0.43 15.35
CA GLY A 64 26.79 -0.06 16.60
C GLY A 64 27.64 1.21 16.50
N GLU A 65 28.24 1.49 15.34
CA GLU A 65 29.08 2.68 15.10
C GLU A 65 28.28 3.95 14.71
N GLY A 66 26.97 3.79 14.48
CA GLY A 66 26.10 4.87 14.03
C GLY A 66 25.68 5.85 15.13
N PRO A 67 25.15 7.04 14.78
CA PRO A 67 24.69 8.04 15.75
C PRO A 67 23.31 7.71 16.36
N TRP A 68 23.04 6.42 16.60
CA TRP A 68 21.79 5.92 17.16
C TRP A 68 21.82 5.99 18.69
N THR A 69 20.65 6.04 19.32
CA THR A 69 20.58 5.69 20.75
C THR A 69 20.83 4.19 20.92
N GLU A 70 21.20 3.78 22.12
CA GLU A 70 21.36 2.36 22.46
C GLU A 70 20.08 1.56 22.17
N GLU A 71 18.92 2.09 22.56
CA GLU A 71 17.62 1.48 22.27
C GLU A 71 17.35 1.35 20.76
N GLN A 72 17.65 2.39 19.98
CA GLN A 72 17.48 2.36 18.52
C GLN A 72 18.42 1.34 17.86
N ALA A 73 19.68 1.29 18.29
CA ALA A 73 20.65 0.32 17.81
C ALA A 73 20.20 -1.11 18.09
N GLN A 74 19.68 -1.36 19.30
CA GLN A 74 19.13 -2.66 19.68
C GLN A 74 17.94 -3.04 18.79
N GLN A 75 16.99 -2.12 18.55
CA GLN A 75 15.86 -2.37 17.66
C GLN A 75 16.29 -2.70 16.22
N LEU A 76 17.31 -2.01 15.70
CA LEU A 76 17.84 -2.28 14.37
C LEU A 76 18.56 -3.63 14.30
N CYS A 77 19.41 -3.95 15.29
CA CYS A 77 20.10 -5.24 15.37
C CYS A 77 19.14 -6.44 15.47
N LEU A 78 18.01 -6.28 16.17
CA LEU A 78 16.94 -7.29 16.20
C LEU A 78 16.32 -7.54 14.81
N GLN A 79 16.30 -6.54 13.92
CA GLN A 79 15.82 -6.73 12.55
C GLN A 79 16.86 -7.35 11.62
N VAL A 80 18.15 -7.16 11.88
CA VAL A 80 19.27 -7.72 11.11
C VAL A 80 19.44 -9.22 11.37
N SER A 81 19.10 -9.67 12.59
CA SER A 81 19.23 -11.07 12.99
C SER A 81 18.61 -12.00 11.94
N PRO A 82 19.32 -13.06 11.52
CA PRO A 82 18.87 -13.93 10.44
C PRO A 82 17.49 -14.47 10.79
N LYS A 83 16.50 -14.08 9.99
CA LYS A 83 15.11 -14.51 10.15
C LYS A 83 14.98 -15.92 9.58
N GLU A 84 15.73 -16.87 10.15
CA GLU A 84 15.60 -18.29 9.83
C GLU A 84 14.12 -18.69 9.99
N GLY A 85 13.56 -19.31 8.95
CA GLY A 85 12.17 -19.74 8.95
C GLY A 85 11.12 -18.68 8.52
N ARG A 86 11.47 -17.39 8.36
CA ARG A 86 10.55 -16.48 7.66
C ARG A 86 10.64 -16.74 6.16
N LYS A 87 9.79 -17.65 5.67
CA LYS A 87 9.46 -17.72 4.24
C LYS A 87 8.99 -16.33 3.85
N LEU A 88 9.86 -15.57 3.20
CA LEU A 88 9.47 -14.32 2.57
C LEU A 88 8.28 -14.65 1.73
N ARG A 89 7.18 -13.92 1.96
CA ARG A 89 6.06 -13.99 1.04
C ARG A 89 6.59 -13.45 -0.28
N GLN A 90 7.16 -14.32 -1.09
CA GLN A 90 7.56 -14.01 -2.45
C GLN A 90 6.30 -13.42 -3.07
N LYS A 91 6.41 -12.15 -3.45
CA LYS A 91 5.33 -11.47 -4.12
C LYS A 91 5.06 -12.29 -5.37
N ARG A 92 3.87 -12.89 -5.43
CA ARG A 92 3.47 -13.63 -6.62
C ARG A 92 3.45 -12.68 -7.80
N GLU A 93 3.93 -13.16 -8.94
CA GLU A 93 3.90 -12.38 -10.17
C GLU A 93 2.46 -12.04 -10.55
N ASN A 94 2.27 -10.85 -11.11
CA ASN A 94 0.95 -10.44 -11.57
C ASN A 94 0.55 -11.28 -12.79
N GLN A 95 -0.71 -11.65 -12.83
CA GLN A 95 -1.29 -12.51 -13.85
C GLN A 95 -1.85 -11.67 -15.01
N GLU A 96 -1.77 -12.23 -16.21
CA GLU A 96 -2.24 -11.64 -17.45
C GLU A 96 -3.35 -12.53 -18.04
N CYS A 97 -4.52 -11.94 -18.28
CA CYS A 97 -5.61 -12.56 -19.02
C CYS A 97 -6.24 -11.51 -19.95
N VAL A 98 -6.14 -11.77 -21.26
CA VAL A 98 -6.67 -10.87 -22.30
C VAL A 98 -8.12 -11.21 -22.61
N ASN A 99 -8.42 -12.50 -22.77
CA ASN A 99 -9.73 -12.98 -23.19
C ASN A 99 -10.54 -13.56 -22.01
N PHE A 100 -10.97 -12.71 -21.07
CA PHE A 100 -11.74 -13.18 -19.91
C PHE A 100 -13.10 -13.79 -20.30
N SER A 101 -13.72 -13.35 -21.40
CA SER A 101 -15.04 -13.83 -21.84
C SER A 101 -15.06 -15.34 -22.11
N ALA A 102 -13.96 -15.91 -22.62
CA ALA A 102 -13.85 -17.36 -22.86
C ALA A 102 -13.93 -18.20 -21.58
N PHE A 103 -13.65 -17.61 -20.42
CA PHE A 103 -13.69 -18.29 -19.13
C PHE A 103 -15.04 -18.22 -18.43
N LEU A 104 -16.00 -17.46 -18.97
CA LEU A 104 -17.36 -17.45 -18.44
C LEU A 104 -18.01 -18.82 -18.66
N SER A 105 -18.73 -19.26 -17.64
CA SER A 105 -19.59 -20.44 -17.71
C SER A 105 -20.97 -20.10 -18.25
N GLN A 106 -21.76 -21.12 -18.57
CA GLN A 106 -23.14 -20.94 -19.01
C GLN A 106 -23.99 -20.26 -17.93
N GLY A 107 -23.80 -20.65 -16.67
CA GLY A 107 -24.47 -20.01 -15.53
C GLY A 107 -24.11 -18.54 -15.38
N ASP A 108 -22.83 -18.17 -15.59
CA ASP A 108 -22.43 -16.76 -15.49
C ASP A 108 -23.08 -15.92 -16.58
N VAL A 109 -23.09 -16.40 -17.83
CA VAL A 109 -23.67 -15.67 -18.97
C VAL A 109 -25.16 -15.44 -18.73
N ALA A 110 -25.90 -16.46 -18.28
CA ALA A 110 -27.31 -16.33 -17.94
C ALA A 110 -27.55 -15.23 -16.88
N ILE A 111 -26.73 -15.17 -15.83
CA ILE A 111 -26.84 -14.12 -14.79
C ILE A 111 -26.48 -12.75 -15.35
N LEU A 112 -25.46 -12.66 -16.22
CA LEU A 112 -25.05 -11.38 -16.82
C LEU A 112 -26.11 -10.80 -17.76
N GLU A 113 -26.90 -11.64 -18.41
CA GLU A 113 -28.05 -11.23 -19.25
C GLU A 113 -29.22 -10.73 -18.40
N THR A 114 -29.38 -11.19 -17.15
CA THR A 114 -30.43 -10.67 -16.26
C THR A 114 -30.20 -9.20 -15.87
N PRO A 115 -31.28 -8.43 -15.61
CA PRO A 115 -31.19 -7.05 -15.13
C PRO A 115 -30.80 -7.01 -13.64
N CYS A 116 -29.58 -7.43 -13.32
CA CYS A 116 -29.01 -7.32 -11.98
C CYS A 116 -28.10 -6.08 -11.84
N SER A 117 -27.83 -5.69 -10.59
CA SER A 117 -27.00 -4.52 -10.31
C SER A 117 -25.56 -4.71 -10.78
N LEU A 118 -24.88 -3.62 -11.16
CA LEU A 118 -23.46 -3.65 -11.56
C LEU A 118 -22.57 -4.33 -10.50
N ALA A 119 -22.82 -4.07 -9.21
CA ALA A 119 -22.10 -4.70 -8.11
C ALA A 119 -22.23 -6.24 -8.14
N SER A 120 -23.42 -6.77 -8.44
CA SER A 120 -23.66 -8.21 -8.55
C SER A 120 -22.90 -8.81 -9.74
N LYS A 121 -22.88 -8.12 -10.89
CA LYS A 121 -22.12 -8.53 -12.08
C LYS A 121 -20.60 -8.53 -11.83
N LEU A 122 -20.09 -7.50 -11.15
CA LEU A 122 -18.67 -7.41 -10.76
C LEU A 122 -18.29 -8.51 -9.76
N GLN A 123 -19.16 -8.82 -8.80
CA GLN A 123 -18.96 -9.89 -7.84
C GLN A 123 -18.94 -11.26 -8.53
N LEU A 124 -19.86 -11.52 -9.47
CA LEU A 124 -19.87 -12.73 -10.28
C LEU A 124 -18.57 -12.89 -11.07
N ALA A 125 -18.13 -11.85 -11.76
CA ALA A 125 -16.86 -11.86 -12.50
C ALA A 125 -15.66 -12.13 -11.57
N ALA A 126 -15.65 -11.54 -10.37
CA ALA A 126 -14.61 -11.77 -9.37
C ALA A 126 -14.60 -13.22 -8.85
N VAL A 127 -15.77 -13.82 -8.63
CA VAL A 127 -15.89 -15.24 -8.28
C VAL A 127 -15.37 -16.13 -9.40
N ARG A 128 -15.74 -15.85 -10.65
CA ARG A 128 -15.23 -16.60 -11.80
C ARG A 128 -13.71 -16.50 -11.91
N CYS A 129 -13.14 -15.29 -11.82
CA CYS A 129 -11.69 -15.07 -11.78
C CYS A 129 -11.02 -15.90 -10.68
N ALA A 130 -11.55 -15.85 -9.46
CA ALA A 130 -10.98 -16.62 -8.35
C ALA A 130 -11.09 -18.14 -8.57
N SER A 131 -12.19 -18.62 -9.15
CA SER A 131 -12.41 -20.05 -9.43
C SER A 131 -11.41 -20.61 -10.45
N ILE A 132 -11.03 -19.83 -11.46
CA ILE A 132 -10.01 -20.18 -12.47
C ILE A 132 -8.58 -19.90 -12.00
N GLY A 133 -8.38 -19.46 -10.75
CA GLY A 133 -7.06 -19.16 -10.18
C GLY A 133 -6.49 -17.79 -10.50
N LEU A 134 -7.28 -16.86 -11.04
CA LEU A 134 -6.88 -15.50 -11.39
C LEU A 134 -7.07 -14.58 -10.18
N GLN A 135 -6.11 -14.64 -9.24
CA GLN A 135 -6.18 -13.96 -7.94
C GLN A 135 -5.33 -12.69 -7.86
N TRP A 136 -4.28 -12.58 -8.68
CA TRP A 136 -3.36 -11.43 -8.75
C TRP A 136 -3.30 -10.83 -10.15
N PRO A 137 -4.44 -10.46 -10.77
CA PRO A 137 -4.42 -9.85 -12.10
C PRO A 137 -3.64 -8.53 -12.09
N ASN A 138 -2.91 -8.27 -13.18
CA ASN A 138 -2.37 -6.94 -13.44
C ASN A 138 -3.51 -5.92 -13.72
N GLU A 139 -3.17 -4.64 -13.75
CA GLU A 139 -4.16 -3.57 -13.99
C GLU A 139 -4.90 -3.74 -15.32
N SER A 140 -4.17 -4.15 -16.37
CA SER A 140 -4.73 -4.35 -17.71
C SER A 140 -5.78 -5.45 -17.71
N THR A 141 -5.50 -6.56 -17.02
CA THR A 141 -6.40 -7.69 -16.88
C THR A 141 -7.66 -7.30 -16.13
N CYS A 142 -7.55 -6.51 -15.04
CA CYS A 142 -8.73 -5.96 -14.36
C CYS A 142 -9.58 -5.12 -15.31
N GLY A 143 -8.94 -4.32 -16.16
CA GLY A 143 -9.60 -3.58 -17.24
C GLY A 143 -10.34 -4.50 -18.21
N HIS A 144 -9.69 -5.54 -18.72
CA HIS A 144 -10.30 -6.49 -19.67
C HIS A 144 -11.52 -7.18 -19.08
N VAL A 145 -11.48 -7.54 -17.80
CA VAL A 145 -12.63 -8.14 -17.09
C VAL A 145 -13.82 -7.17 -17.06
N VAL A 146 -13.61 -5.93 -16.63
CA VAL A 146 -14.71 -4.93 -16.57
C VAL A 146 -15.21 -4.56 -17.97
N SER A 147 -14.32 -4.50 -18.96
CA SER A 147 -14.70 -4.29 -20.36
C SER A 147 -15.52 -5.45 -20.92
N THR A 148 -15.21 -6.69 -20.54
CA THR A 148 -16.03 -7.85 -20.91
C THR A 148 -17.46 -7.67 -20.40
N LEU A 149 -17.64 -7.23 -19.16
CA LEU A 149 -18.97 -6.94 -18.60
C LEU A 149 -19.71 -5.83 -19.36
N ARG A 150 -18.99 -4.79 -19.80
CA ARG A 150 -19.54 -3.74 -20.67
C ARG A 150 -20.06 -4.31 -22.00
N HIS A 151 -19.30 -5.20 -22.65
CA HIS A 151 -19.70 -5.82 -23.91
C HIS A 151 -20.89 -6.77 -23.75
N LEU A 152 -21.02 -7.41 -22.58
CA LEU A 152 -22.16 -8.27 -22.23
C LEU A 152 -23.39 -7.48 -21.73
N GLY A 153 -23.54 -6.23 -22.16
CA GLY A 153 -24.76 -5.44 -21.91
C GLY A 153 -24.83 -4.75 -20.55
N THR A 154 -23.72 -4.58 -19.83
CA THR A 154 -23.72 -3.77 -18.60
C THR A 154 -23.69 -2.28 -18.92
N SER A 155 -24.87 -1.66 -18.91
CA SER A 155 -25.07 -0.23 -19.11
C SER A 155 -24.27 0.63 -18.11
N GLY A 156 -23.88 1.84 -18.51
CA GLY A 156 -23.20 2.81 -17.64
C GLY A 156 -21.67 2.73 -17.61
N LEU A 157 -21.07 1.66 -18.15
CA LEU A 157 -19.60 1.51 -18.23
C LEU A 157 -18.95 2.23 -19.43
N SER A 158 -19.74 2.99 -20.20
CA SER A 158 -19.22 3.85 -21.28
C SER A 158 -18.51 5.08 -20.74
N ASP A 159 -18.89 5.55 -19.55
CA ASP A 159 -18.26 6.66 -18.86
C ASP A 159 -16.92 6.23 -18.24
N GLY A 160 -15.86 7.01 -18.47
CA GLY A 160 -14.51 6.68 -18.01
C GLY A 160 -14.34 6.71 -16.49
N LYS A 161 -15.08 7.58 -15.78
CA LYS A 161 -15.05 7.66 -14.32
C LYS A 161 -15.76 6.46 -13.70
N LEU A 162 -16.97 6.13 -14.18
CA LEU A 162 -17.71 4.95 -13.74
C LEU A 162 -16.94 3.66 -14.04
N PHE A 163 -16.25 3.58 -15.18
CA PHE A 163 -15.39 2.45 -15.50
C PHE A 163 -14.25 2.28 -14.49
N LEU A 164 -13.55 3.37 -14.14
CA LEU A 164 -12.47 3.31 -13.14
C LEU A 164 -12.98 2.96 -11.74
N GLU A 165 -14.17 3.40 -11.36
CA GLU A 165 -14.84 3.00 -10.12
C GLU A 165 -15.17 1.50 -10.14
N ALA A 166 -15.74 1.00 -11.23
CA ALA A 166 -16.01 -0.42 -11.42
C ALA A 166 -14.75 -1.29 -11.33
N VAL A 167 -13.61 -0.85 -11.86
CA VAL A 167 -12.31 -1.55 -11.73
C VAL A 167 -11.86 -1.62 -10.26
N ARG A 168 -12.06 -0.56 -9.47
CA ARG A 168 -11.72 -0.58 -8.04
C ARG A 168 -12.62 -1.53 -7.27
N ASP A 169 -13.92 -1.50 -7.58
CA ASP A 169 -14.92 -2.34 -6.94
C ASP A 169 -14.67 -3.81 -7.25
N PHE A 170 -14.39 -4.13 -8.51
CA PHE A 170 -13.96 -5.45 -8.94
C PHE A 170 -12.76 -5.97 -8.13
N LYS A 171 -11.69 -5.17 -7.94
CA LYS A 171 -10.53 -5.58 -7.13
C LYS A 171 -10.90 -5.88 -5.68
N ARG A 172 -11.82 -5.10 -5.09
CA ARG A 172 -12.33 -5.37 -3.74
C ARG A 172 -13.07 -6.71 -3.68
N PHE A 173 -13.95 -6.96 -4.64
CA PHE A 173 -14.67 -8.23 -4.76
C PHE A 173 -13.72 -9.41 -4.99
N LEU A 174 -12.71 -9.26 -5.85
CA LEU A 174 -11.73 -10.30 -6.14
C LEU A 174 -10.87 -10.65 -4.91
N LYS A 175 -10.47 -9.65 -4.13
CA LYS A 175 -9.78 -9.88 -2.86
C LYS A 175 -10.64 -10.65 -1.85
N SER A 176 -11.96 -10.46 -1.89
CA SER A 176 -12.89 -11.25 -1.07
C SER A 176 -13.05 -12.68 -1.62
N ALA A 177 -13.31 -12.81 -2.91
CA ALA A 177 -13.52 -14.09 -3.61
C ALA A 177 -12.29 -15.00 -3.52
N SER A 178 -11.07 -14.48 -3.65
CA SER A 178 -9.82 -15.25 -3.54
C SER A 178 -9.60 -15.89 -2.17
N LYS A 179 -10.23 -15.37 -1.09
CA LYS A 179 -10.23 -16.02 0.22
C LYS A 179 -11.15 -17.24 0.26
N GLN A 180 -12.27 -17.17 -0.45
CA GLN A 180 -13.27 -18.25 -0.52
C GLN A 180 -12.85 -19.33 -1.52
N TRP A 181 -12.12 -18.94 -2.55
CA TRP A 181 -11.61 -19.80 -3.62
C TRP A 181 -10.09 -19.81 -3.59
N PRO A 182 -9.45 -20.50 -2.63
CA PRO A 182 -8.00 -20.62 -2.62
C PRO A 182 -7.52 -21.29 -3.91
N CYS A 183 -6.36 -20.85 -4.40
CA CYS A 183 -5.77 -21.44 -5.60
C CYS A 183 -5.54 -22.94 -5.36
N ALA A 184 -5.63 -23.75 -6.42
CA ALA A 184 -5.23 -25.15 -6.33
C ALA A 184 -3.76 -25.22 -5.89
N ASP A 185 -3.45 -26.17 -5.00
CA ASP A 185 -2.15 -26.23 -4.34
C ASP A 185 -1.00 -26.22 -5.35
N GLY A 186 -0.13 -25.22 -5.24
CA GLY A 186 1.06 -25.08 -6.08
C GLY A 186 0.85 -24.51 -7.50
N VAL A 187 -0.38 -24.25 -7.95
CA VAL A 187 -0.62 -23.75 -9.31
C VAL A 187 -0.66 -22.22 -9.32
N HIS A 188 0.22 -21.57 -10.08
CA HIS A 188 0.19 -20.12 -10.33
C HIS A 188 0.36 -19.84 -11.82
N ILE A 189 -0.73 -19.46 -12.49
CA ILE A 189 -0.74 -19.20 -13.92
C ILE A 189 -0.41 -17.73 -14.14
N ILE A 190 0.76 -17.43 -14.72
CA ILE A 190 1.17 -16.05 -15.00
C ILE A 190 0.49 -15.52 -16.26
N LYS A 191 0.45 -16.31 -17.33
CA LYS A 191 -0.22 -15.97 -18.60
C LYS A 191 -1.35 -16.96 -18.85
N TYR A 192 -2.57 -16.46 -18.90
CA TYR A 192 -3.74 -17.29 -19.15
C TYR A 192 -3.82 -17.69 -20.62
N PRO A 193 -4.26 -18.93 -20.91
CA PRO A 193 -4.54 -19.35 -22.28
C PRO A 193 -5.74 -18.58 -22.85
N ASP A 194 -5.96 -18.68 -24.16
CA ASP A 194 -7.13 -18.05 -24.81
C ASP A 194 -8.44 -18.80 -24.57
N SER A 195 -8.37 -20.03 -24.06
CA SER A 195 -9.54 -20.88 -23.79
C SER A 195 -9.41 -21.69 -22.49
N PRO A 196 -10.53 -22.08 -21.87
CA PRO A 196 -10.54 -22.93 -20.66
C PRO A 196 -9.87 -24.29 -20.84
N ALA A 197 -9.78 -24.80 -22.07
CA ALA A 197 -9.15 -26.08 -22.37
C ALA A 197 -7.65 -26.10 -22.06
N GLY A 198 -6.99 -24.93 -22.15
CA GLY A 198 -5.57 -24.78 -21.83
C GLY A 198 -5.27 -24.57 -20.35
N LEU A 199 -6.27 -24.54 -19.47
CA LEU A 199 -6.05 -24.42 -18.04
C LEU A 199 -5.44 -25.72 -17.47
N PRO A 200 -4.59 -25.63 -16.43
CA PRO A 200 -4.16 -26.79 -15.68
C PRO A 200 -5.36 -27.61 -15.20
N GLU A 201 -5.29 -28.93 -15.36
CA GLU A 201 -6.37 -29.85 -15.01
C GLU A 201 -6.99 -29.64 -13.62
N PRO A 202 -6.22 -29.49 -12.53
CA PRO A 202 -6.82 -29.28 -11.20
C PRO A 202 -7.60 -27.96 -11.10
N VAL A 203 -7.20 -26.93 -11.84
CA VAL A 203 -7.89 -25.64 -11.88
C VAL A 203 -9.16 -25.78 -12.72
N ARG A 204 -9.06 -26.41 -13.90
CA ARG A 204 -10.18 -26.63 -14.82
C ARG A 204 -11.29 -27.46 -14.17
N GLN A 205 -10.94 -28.59 -13.56
CA GLN A 205 -11.89 -29.45 -12.85
C GLN A 205 -12.58 -28.69 -11.72
N LYS A 206 -11.82 -27.94 -10.90
CA LYS A 206 -12.39 -27.17 -9.80
C LYS A 206 -13.34 -26.06 -10.27
N ALA A 207 -12.98 -25.35 -11.35
CA ALA A 207 -13.74 -24.21 -11.86
C ALA A 207 -15.02 -24.63 -12.61
N TYR A 208 -15.00 -25.77 -13.31
CA TYR A 208 -16.07 -26.18 -14.23
C TYR A 208 -16.70 -27.54 -13.89
N ALA A 209 -16.49 -28.09 -12.69
CA ALA A 209 -17.07 -29.37 -12.29
C ALA A 209 -18.60 -29.44 -12.38
N ASN A 210 -19.28 -28.31 -12.12
CA ASN A 210 -20.75 -28.25 -12.07
C ASN A 210 -21.37 -27.32 -13.12
N ASP A 211 -20.54 -26.60 -13.88
CA ASP A 211 -20.97 -25.54 -14.78
C ASP A 211 -19.95 -25.42 -15.90
N ALA A 212 -20.34 -25.75 -17.13
CA ALA A 212 -19.45 -25.83 -18.27
C ALA A 212 -19.10 -24.42 -18.80
N PRO A 213 -17.92 -24.23 -19.43
CA PRO A 213 -17.61 -22.98 -20.09
C PRO A 213 -18.61 -22.67 -21.21
N ALA A 214 -19.04 -21.42 -21.32
CA ALA A 214 -20.01 -20.98 -22.33
C ALA A 214 -19.42 -20.90 -23.75
N GLY A 215 -18.08 -20.85 -23.87
CA GLY A 215 -17.42 -20.69 -25.18
C GLY A 215 -17.57 -19.29 -25.78
N CYS A 216 -17.88 -18.28 -24.97
CA CYS A 216 -18.00 -16.90 -25.43
C CYS A 216 -16.64 -16.38 -25.94
N THR A 217 -16.56 -15.97 -27.20
CA THR A 217 -15.35 -15.38 -27.80
C THR A 217 -15.44 -13.87 -27.95
N ALA A 218 -16.24 -13.20 -27.11
CA ALA A 218 -16.38 -11.76 -27.14
C ALA A 218 -15.05 -11.09 -26.80
N GLN A 219 -14.33 -10.63 -27.83
CA GLN A 219 -13.09 -9.89 -27.66
C GLN A 219 -13.44 -8.45 -27.23
N PRO A 220 -12.85 -7.93 -26.15
CA PRO A 220 -13.06 -6.53 -25.78
C PRO A 220 -12.43 -5.63 -26.87
N SER A 221 -13.26 -5.00 -27.70
CA SER A 221 -12.79 -4.04 -28.69
C SER A 221 -12.66 -2.66 -28.05
N GLY A 222 -11.42 -2.16 -27.87
CA GLY A 222 -11.17 -0.76 -27.50
C GLY A 222 -10.00 -0.53 -26.55
N SER A 223 -9.26 0.54 -26.79
CA SER A 223 -8.21 1.03 -25.87
C SER A 223 -8.86 1.57 -24.59
N MET A 224 -8.49 0.98 -23.44
CA MET A 224 -9.09 1.32 -22.15
C MET A 224 -8.27 2.32 -21.36
N VAL A 225 -8.96 3.31 -20.81
CA VAL A 225 -8.37 4.30 -19.90
C VAL A 225 -8.27 3.73 -18.50
N LEU A 226 -7.07 3.27 -18.11
CA LEU A 226 -6.83 2.64 -16.80
C LEU A 226 -6.13 3.54 -15.78
N ARG A 227 -5.74 4.76 -16.18
CA ARG A 227 -5.01 5.70 -15.30
C ARG A 227 -5.80 6.99 -15.13
N LYS A 228 -5.88 7.47 -13.87
CA LYS A 228 -6.45 8.78 -13.51
C LYS A 228 -5.81 9.94 -14.27
N SER A 229 -4.55 9.79 -14.68
CA SER A 229 -3.81 10.83 -15.41
C SER A 229 -4.29 11.02 -16.85
N ASN A 230 -5.05 10.07 -17.41
CA ASN A 230 -5.55 10.15 -18.77
C ASN A 230 -6.60 11.27 -18.90
N LYS A 231 -6.50 12.05 -19.98
CA LYS A 231 -7.34 13.23 -20.25
C LYS A 231 -8.84 12.90 -20.21
N MET A 232 -9.25 11.70 -20.61
CA MET A 232 -10.67 11.29 -20.59
C MET A 232 -11.22 10.96 -19.19
N ALA A 233 -10.36 10.76 -18.19
CA ALA A 233 -10.77 10.49 -16.82
C ALA A 233 -10.75 11.76 -15.93
N ARG A 234 -10.37 12.91 -16.50
CA ARG A 234 -10.39 14.18 -15.77
C ARG A 234 -11.82 14.74 -15.81
N PRO A 235 -12.37 15.22 -14.69
CA PRO A 235 -13.59 16.02 -14.74
C PRO A 235 -13.31 17.21 -15.65
N THR A 236 -14.15 17.40 -16.67
CA THR A 236 -14.10 18.61 -17.50
C THR A 236 -14.26 19.82 -16.59
N SER A 237 -13.42 20.83 -16.76
CA SER A 237 -13.33 22.00 -15.86
C SER A 237 -14.64 22.75 -15.62
N ALA A 238 -15.68 22.50 -16.43
CA ALA A 238 -17.04 23.00 -16.24
C ALA A 238 -17.75 22.39 -15.01
N GLU A 239 -17.38 21.18 -14.58
CA GLU A 239 -18.00 20.47 -13.46
C GLU A 239 -17.30 20.76 -12.12
N ALA A 240 -16.07 21.31 -12.16
CA ALA A 240 -15.30 21.70 -10.98
C ALA A 240 -15.80 22.99 -10.29
N LEU A 241 -16.77 23.68 -10.90
CA LEU A 241 -17.39 24.90 -10.36
C LEU A 241 -18.81 24.67 -9.81
N GLN A 242 -19.33 23.43 -9.84
CA GLN A 242 -20.61 23.15 -9.21
C GLN A 242 -20.42 22.90 -7.71
N PRO A 243 -21.09 23.65 -6.82
CA PRO A 243 -21.10 23.36 -5.40
C PRO A 243 -21.79 22.01 -5.19
N SER A 244 -21.03 20.97 -4.85
CA SER A 244 -21.57 19.67 -4.48
C SER A 244 -22.36 19.81 -3.19
N SER A 245 -23.68 19.96 -3.30
CA SER A 245 -24.63 19.86 -2.19
C SER A 245 -24.68 18.42 -1.71
N GLY A 246 -24.11 18.14 -0.53
CA GLY A 246 -24.42 16.89 0.18
C GLY A 246 -23.32 16.19 0.96
N ILE A 247 -22.10 16.75 1.08
CA ILE A 247 -21.13 16.24 2.05
C ILE A 247 -20.75 17.40 2.95
N GLU A 248 -21.01 17.28 4.25
CA GLU A 248 -20.66 18.24 5.30
C GLU A 248 -19.15 18.52 5.29
N MET A 249 -18.74 19.45 4.43
CA MET A 249 -17.37 19.92 4.28
C MET A 249 -17.13 21.12 5.19
N SER A 250 -17.51 21.00 6.47
CA SER A 250 -17.32 22.07 7.46
C SER A 250 -15.83 22.32 7.76
N GLY A 251 -14.97 21.29 7.64
CA GLY A 251 -13.55 21.41 8.00
C GLY A 251 -12.67 22.14 6.97
N ILE A 252 -12.98 22.10 5.68
CA ILE A 252 -12.10 22.66 4.63
C ILE A 252 -12.35 24.17 4.43
N ASN A 253 -13.59 24.64 4.60
CA ASN A 253 -13.89 26.07 4.55
C ASN A 253 -13.31 26.83 5.75
N SER A 254 -13.24 26.21 6.94
CA SER A 254 -12.54 26.81 8.09
C SER A 254 -11.03 26.95 7.87
N LEU A 255 -10.39 26.00 7.18
CA LEU A 255 -8.95 26.08 6.87
C LEU A 255 -8.66 27.20 5.86
N LEU A 256 -9.52 27.37 4.85
CA LEU A 256 -9.36 28.42 3.85
C LEU A 256 -9.63 29.82 4.45
N GLY A 257 -10.59 29.94 5.37
CA GLY A 257 -10.83 31.16 6.13
C GLY A 257 -9.65 31.55 7.03
N MET A 258 -9.02 30.58 7.69
CA MET A 258 -7.85 30.82 8.54
C MET A 258 -6.61 31.25 7.73
N LEU A 259 -6.41 30.68 6.54
CA LEU A 259 -5.32 31.07 5.63
C LEU A 259 -5.50 32.49 5.08
N MET A 260 -6.74 32.87 4.78
CA MET A 260 -7.07 34.21 4.28
C MET A 260 -6.97 35.27 5.39
N GLN A 261 -7.30 34.91 6.63
CA GLN A 261 -7.12 35.79 7.80
C GLN A 261 -5.64 35.96 8.18
N MET A 262 -4.80 34.93 7.99
CA MET A 262 -3.35 35.03 8.21
C MET A 262 -2.66 35.89 7.14
N GLN A 263 -3.18 35.90 5.90
CA GLN A 263 -2.66 36.75 4.83
C GLN A 263 -3.01 38.24 5.04
N ASN A 264 -4.18 38.55 5.59
CA ASN A 264 -4.53 39.93 5.95
C ASN A 264 -3.77 40.44 7.19
N ALA A 265 -3.39 39.55 8.12
CA ALA A 265 -2.58 39.92 9.29
C ALA A 265 -1.09 40.16 8.97
N GLN A 266 -0.60 39.72 7.80
CA GLN A 266 0.79 39.96 7.36
C GLN A 266 0.96 41.23 6.51
N ALA A 267 -0.11 41.99 6.25
CA ALA A 267 -0.02 43.23 5.47
C ALA A 267 0.61 44.43 6.22
N ASP A 268 0.87 44.31 7.53
CA ASP A 268 1.36 45.42 8.37
C ASP A 268 2.78 45.23 8.96
N VAL A 269 3.52 44.20 8.50
CA VAL A 269 4.95 44.06 8.86
C VAL A 269 5.77 44.02 7.58
N GLY A 270 6.37 45.17 7.27
CA GLY A 270 7.18 45.41 6.08
C GLY A 270 8.35 44.44 5.93
N LEU A 271 8.13 43.36 5.18
CA LEU A 271 9.18 42.50 4.63
C LEU A 271 9.46 42.93 3.18
N LYS A 272 10.09 44.09 3.03
CA LYS A 272 10.85 44.43 1.82
C LYS A 272 12.12 43.59 1.85
N ASN A 273 12.16 42.42 1.21
CA ASN A 273 13.35 41.73 0.66
C ASN A 273 13.17 40.20 0.51
N LEU A 274 12.08 39.75 -0.12
CA LEU A 274 11.99 38.39 -0.64
C LEU A 274 11.83 38.44 -2.17
N GLN A 275 12.95 38.73 -2.85
CA GLN A 275 13.07 38.44 -4.28
C GLN A 275 13.18 36.93 -4.46
N VAL A 276 12.11 36.32 -4.94
CA VAL A 276 12.09 34.93 -5.40
C VAL A 276 12.87 34.84 -6.71
N PHE A 277 13.92 34.02 -6.70
CA PHE A 277 14.77 33.74 -7.85
C PHE A 277 13.96 33.22 -9.04
N THR A 278 13.93 34.00 -10.12
CA THR A 278 13.60 33.49 -11.45
C THR A 278 14.90 33.04 -12.11
N THR A 279 14.99 31.76 -12.45
CA THR A 279 16.14 31.18 -13.14
C THR A 279 16.17 31.65 -14.59
N LYS A 280 17.16 32.47 -14.96
CA LYS A 280 17.53 32.72 -16.35
C LYS A 280 19.04 32.48 -16.55
N ALA A 281 19.34 31.92 -17.71
CA ALA A 281 20.58 31.25 -18.10
C ALA A 281 21.88 32.07 -17.97
N ALA A 282 22.98 31.33 -17.80
CA ALA A 282 24.38 31.76 -17.69
C ALA A 282 24.87 32.65 -18.86
N PRO A 283 25.92 33.48 -18.64
CA PRO A 283 27.27 32.98 -18.95
C PRO A 283 28.43 33.48 -18.04
N ALA A 284 29.49 32.66 -18.06
CA ALA A 284 30.94 32.93 -17.98
C ALA A 284 31.61 33.66 -16.78
N LEU A 285 32.60 32.93 -16.22
CA LEU A 285 33.72 33.28 -15.33
C LEU A 285 34.48 34.59 -15.70
N PRO A 286 35.09 35.31 -14.73
CA PRO A 286 36.37 34.89 -14.11
C PRO A 286 36.55 35.16 -12.58
N GLN A 287 37.49 34.39 -11.99
CA GLN A 287 38.10 34.51 -10.65
C GLN A 287 39.15 35.67 -10.59
N PRO A 288 39.99 35.82 -9.52
CA PRO A 288 39.81 35.76 -8.06
C PRO A 288 40.42 36.99 -7.34
N GLU A 289 40.00 37.35 -6.12
CA GLU A 289 40.86 38.09 -5.19
C GLU A 289 40.73 37.64 -3.73
N LYS A 290 41.88 37.72 -3.05
CA LYS A 290 42.23 37.24 -1.71
C LYS A 290 41.84 38.26 -0.64
N SER A 291 41.62 37.82 0.60
CA SER A 291 42.37 38.32 1.77
C SER A 291 41.90 37.69 3.09
N ASP A 292 42.91 37.47 3.93
CA ASP A 292 42.91 36.97 5.30
C ASP A 292 42.14 37.86 6.29
N THR A 293 41.57 37.28 7.35
CA THR A 293 42.00 37.53 8.75
C THR A 293 41.22 36.68 9.77
N THR A 294 41.94 35.94 10.60
CA THR A 294 41.58 35.51 11.98
C THR A 294 41.93 36.67 12.95
N PRO A 295 41.83 36.58 14.30
CA PRO A 295 41.02 35.75 15.22
C PRO A 295 40.30 36.59 16.32
N ALA A 296 39.52 35.97 17.21
CA ALA A 296 39.65 36.16 18.67
C ALA A 296 38.52 35.51 19.47
N ALA A 297 38.95 34.92 20.58
CA ALA A 297 38.22 34.20 21.60
C ALA A 297 37.14 35.01 22.33
N LYS A 298 36.15 34.29 22.91
CA LYS A 298 35.64 34.61 24.24
C LYS A 298 35.06 33.38 24.92
N ALA A 299 35.64 33.09 26.09
CA ALA A 299 35.19 32.11 27.06
C ALA A 299 33.88 32.56 27.72
N LEU A 300 33.01 31.62 28.06
CA LEU A 300 32.09 31.78 29.19
C LEU A 300 31.75 30.43 29.82
N THR A 301 31.78 30.48 31.14
CA THR A 301 31.67 29.48 32.20
C THR A 301 30.25 28.90 32.36
N PRO A 302 30.09 27.79 33.12
CA PRO A 302 28.86 27.00 33.20
C PRO A 302 27.91 27.47 34.32
N PRO A 303 26.59 27.23 34.21
CA PRO A 303 25.68 27.11 35.35
C PRO A 303 25.40 25.61 35.62
N GLU A 304 25.77 25.09 36.78
CA GLU A 304 25.01 25.10 38.04
C GLU A 304 23.90 24.04 38.03
N GLU A 305 24.24 22.98 38.75
CA GLU A 305 23.51 21.74 39.00
C GLU A 305 22.44 21.98 40.08
N SER A 306 21.23 21.47 39.88
CA SER A 306 20.20 21.40 40.92
C SER A 306 19.47 20.04 40.85
N PRO A 307 19.16 19.42 42.00
CA PRO A 307 18.84 17.99 42.11
C PRO A 307 17.38 17.64 41.78
N PRO A 308 17.09 16.36 41.46
CA PRO A 308 15.74 15.90 41.12
C PRO A 308 14.88 15.64 42.36
N GLN A 309 13.66 16.18 42.35
CA GLN A 309 12.54 15.71 43.17
C GLN A 309 11.38 15.33 42.24
N ASN A 310 11.15 14.03 42.07
CA ASN A 310 9.79 13.50 41.96
C ASN A 310 9.80 11.99 42.22
N GLN A 311 9.32 11.61 43.40
CA GLN A 311 8.92 10.25 43.73
C GLN A 311 7.48 10.05 43.21
N GLU A 312 7.30 9.26 42.16
CA GLU A 312 5.99 8.72 41.82
C GLU A 312 5.68 7.55 42.77
N GLN A 313 4.58 7.68 43.50
CA GLN A 313 4.03 6.62 44.34
C GLN A 313 3.44 5.50 43.46
N PRO A 314 3.63 4.22 43.82
CA PRO A 314 2.96 3.12 43.14
C PRO A 314 1.46 3.10 43.45
N LEU A 315 0.66 2.93 42.39
CA LEU A 315 -0.81 2.78 42.45
C LEU A 315 -1.24 1.62 43.37
N SER A 316 -2.34 1.85 44.08
CA SER A 316 -2.95 0.91 45.01
C SER A 316 -3.53 -0.32 44.27
N PRO A 317 -3.36 -1.56 44.79
CA PRO A 317 -3.97 -2.77 44.25
C PRO A 317 -5.51 -2.71 44.11
N ALA A 318 -6.18 -1.82 44.84
CA ALA A 318 -7.63 -1.64 44.74
C ALA A 318 -8.07 -1.00 43.41
N GLU A 319 -7.22 -0.21 42.76
CA GLU A 319 -7.55 0.44 41.49
C GLU A 319 -7.33 -0.48 40.28
N GLN A 320 -6.45 -1.48 40.40
CA GLN A 320 -6.25 -2.50 39.35
C GLN A 320 -7.43 -3.48 39.24
N ALA A 321 -8.14 -3.77 40.33
CA ALA A 321 -9.29 -4.67 40.33
C ALA A 321 -10.52 -4.08 39.60
N ASN A 322 -10.64 -2.74 39.56
CA ASN A 322 -11.81 -2.08 38.99
C ASN A 322 -11.76 -1.99 37.45
N GLN A 323 -10.57 -2.05 36.84
CA GLN A 323 -10.43 -2.03 35.37
C GLN A 323 -10.78 -3.37 34.70
N LEU A 324 -10.64 -4.49 35.41
CA LEU A 324 -10.99 -5.82 34.87
C LEU A 324 -12.50 -6.07 34.82
N SER A 325 -13.29 -5.33 35.59
CA SER A 325 -14.73 -5.55 35.73
C SER A 325 -15.59 -4.92 34.61
N GLN A 326 -15.02 -4.05 33.76
CA GLN A 326 -15.78 -3.34 32.73
C GLN A 326 -15.62 -3.89 31.30
N SER A 327 -14.86 -4.98 31.11
CA SER A 327 -14.54 -5.52 29.77
C SER A 327 -15.38 -6.72 29.32
N GLY A 328 -16.28 -7.23 30.16
CA GLY A 328 -17.16 -8.35 29.82
C GLY A 328 -18.62 -7.93 29.85
N LEU A 329 -19.24 -7.78 28.66
CA LEU A 329 -20.67 -8.04 28.35
C LEU A 329 -21.08 -7.27 27.07
N LYS A 330 -20.83 -7.85 25.89
CA LYS A 330 -21.75 -7.75 24.74
C LYS A 330 -21.73 -9.06 23.98
N GLU A 331 -22.70 -9.90 24.33
CA GLU A 331 -23.03 -11.17 23.71
C GLU A 331 -23.95 -10.95 22.50
N LYS A 332 -23.72 -11.75 21.46
CA LYS A 332 -24.68 -12.32 20.49
C LYS A 332 -25.50 -11.37 19.60
N GLU A 333 -25.16 -11.40 18.31
CA GLU A 333 -26.18 -11.51 17.27
C GLU A 333 -25.79 -12.62 16.27
N LEU A 334 -26.71 -13.60 16.14
CA LEU A 334 -26.64 -14.77 15.28
C LEU A 334 -26.87 -14.38 13.82
N VAL A 335 -26.02 -14.86 12.90
CA VAL A 335 -26.34 -14.94 11.46
C VAL A 335 -26.10 -16.39 11.00
N PRO A 336 -27.06 -17.03 10.29
CA PRO A 336 -27.04 -18.46 10.03
C PRO A 336 -26.01 -18.85 8.96
N MET A 337 -25.15 -19.81 9.30
CA MET A 337 -24.21 -20.46 8.40
C MET A 337 -24.93 -21.43 7.46
N CYS A 338 -24.64 -21.28 6.16
CA CYS A 338 -24.95 -22.24 5.10
C CYS A 338 -24.51 -23.68 5.44
N SER A 339 -25.52 -24.55 5.55
CA SER A 339 -25.61 -25.92 5.05
C SER A 339 -24.30 -26.64 4.71
N ARG A 340 -23.73 -27.29 5.73
CA ARG A 340 -22.68 -28.30 5.64
C ARG A 340 -23.25 -29.57 4.98
N ARG A 341 -23.02 -29.79 3.67
CA ARG A 341 -23.38 -31.04 2.99
C ARG A 341 -22.55 -32.21 3.55
N ARG A 342 -23.24 -33.13 4.23
CA ARG A 342 -22.75 -34.48 4.58
C ARG A 342 -22.33 -35.21 3.31
N ARG A 343 -21.06 -35.61 3.23
CA ARG A 343 -20.62 -36.72 2.35
C ARG A 343 -21.19 -38.02 2.92
N MET A 344 -22.21 -38.58 2.28
CA MET A 344 -22.50 -40.01 2.41
C MET A 344 -21.41 -40.77 1.65
N LYS A 345 -20.62 -41.56 2.36
CA LYS A 345 -19.88 -42.67 1.76
C LYS A 345 -20.88 -43.79 1.54
N GLN A 346 -21.23 -44.08 0.29
CA GLN A 346 -21.82 -45.37 -0.06
C GLN A 346 -20.70 -46.41 -0.05
N ALA A 347 -20.87 -47.45 0.77
CA ALA A 347 -20.07 -48.65 0.71
C ALA A 347 -20.52 -49.48 -0.50
N VAL A 348 -19.57 -49.82 -1.36
CA VAL A 348 -19.74 -50.81 -2.43
C VAL A 348 -19.50 -52.18 -1.81
N ALA A 349 -20.49 -53.07 -1.89
CA ALA A 349 -20.31 -54.50 -1.60
C ALA A 349 -19.82 -55.20 -2.89
N PRO A 350 -18.83 -56.11 -2.81
CA PRO A 350 -18.39 -56.89 -3.97
C PRO A 350 -19.24 -58.16 -4.16
N PRO A 351 -19.28 -58.70 -5.39
CA PRO A 351 -19.90 -60.00 -5.70
C PRO A 351 -19.12 -61.19 -5.14
#